data_AF-A0A3M2GVH3-F1
#
_entry.id   AF-A0A3M2GVH3-F1
#
_cell.length_a   1.000
_cell.length_b   1.000
_cell.length_c   1.000
_cell.angle_alpha   90.00
_cell.angle_beta   90.00
_cell.angle_gamma   90.00
#
_symmetry.space_group_name_H-M   'P 1'
#
loop_
_entity.id
_entity.type
_entity.pdbx_description
1 polymer ?
#
loop_
_entity_poly.entity_id
_entity_poly.type
_entity_poly.pdbx_seq_one_letter_code
_entity_poly.pdbx_strand_id
1 'polypeptide(L)' 'MGNQNAQEKLARQRLSALQLAQALGNVSEACRRRGISRSQFYE' A
#
# COMPACT_ATOMS: atom_id res chain seq x y z
N MET A 1 23.19 12.53 -3.43
CA MET A 1 22.12 12.16 -2.48
C MET A 1 20.92 11.61 -3.26
N GLY A 2 21.08 10.43 -3.87
CA GLY A 2 20.09 9.89 -4.81
C GLY A 2 19.73 8.47 -4.42
N ASN A 3 18.45 8.28 -4.05
CA ASN A 3 17.65 7.03 -4.01
C ASN A 3 16.64 6.96 -2.85
N GLN A 4 16.65 7.91 -1.91
CA GLN A 4 15.65 7.94 -0.82
C GLN A 4 14.23 8.21 -1.34
N ASN A 5 14.06 9.12 -2.30
CA ASN A 5 12.71 9.59 -2.68
C ASN A 5 11.80 8.53 -3.34
N ALA A 6 12.35 7.62 -4.15
CA ALA A 6 11.53 6.61 -4.83
C ALA A 6 11.11 5.49 -3.86
N GLN A 7 12.05 5.00 -3.06
CA GLN A 7 11.76 3.99 -2.04
C GLN A 7 10.90 4.55 -0.90
N GLU A 8 11.08 5.81 -0.49
CA GLU A 8 10.18 6.44 0.48
C GLU A 8 8.77 6.62 -0.07
N LYS A 9 8.62 7.04 -1.33
CA LYS A 9 7.30 7.14 -1.97
C LYS A 9 6.62 5.78 -2.01
N LEU A 10 7.37 4.73 -2.35
CA LEU A 10 6.87 3.37 -2.36
C LEU A 10 6.50 2.89 -0.95
N ALA A 11 7.36 3.11 0.04
CA ALA A 11 7.12 2.75 1.44
C ALA A 11 5.90 3.46 2.00
N ARG A 12 5.72 4.76 1.72
CA ARG A 12 4.52 5.50 2.10
C ARG A 12 3.28 4.94 1.44
N GLN A 13 3.31 4.62 0.14
CA GLN A 13 2.17 4.01 -0.53
C GLN A 13 1.79 2.65 0.09
N ARG A 14 2.78 1.80 0.38
CA ARG A 14 2.61 0.50 1.03
C ARG A 14 2.02 0.65 2.43
N LEU A 15 2.59 1.53 3.25
CA LEU A 15 2.11 1.82 4.61
C LEU A 15 0.64 2.24 4.59
N SER A 16 0.30 3.13 3.66
CA SER A 16 -1.03 3.68 3.51
C SER A 16 -2.05 2.64 3.01
N ALA A 17 -1.63 1.60 2.31
CA ALA A 17 -2.46 0.43 1.97
C ALA A 17 -2.66 -0.51 3.17
N LEU A 18 -1.60 -0.77 3.95
CA LEU A 18 -1.67 -1.60 5.16
C LEU A 18 -2.57 -0.98 6.23
N GLN A 19 -2.46 0.33 6.47
CA GLN A 19 -3.33 1.04 7.41
C GLN A 19 -4.80 0.98 7.00
N LEU A 20 -5.08 1.09 5.71
CA LEU A 20 -6.45 0.98 5.20
C LEU A 20 -6.99 -0.45 5.35
N ALA A 21 -6.17 -1.46 5.07
CA ALA A 21 -6.53 -2.86 5.28
C ALA A 21 -6.80 -3.19 6.75
N GLN A 22 -5.99 -2.65 7.68
CA GLN A 22 -6.23 -2.81 9.11
C GLN A 22 -7.48 -2.07 9.58
N ALA A 23 -7.70 -0.83 9.14
CA ALA A 23 -8.89 -0.06 9.51
C ALA A 23 -10.19 -0.71 9.00
N LEU A 24 -10.16 -1.33 7.82
CA LEU A 24 -11.31 -2.03 7.25
C LEU A 24 -11.45 -3.48 7.73
N GLY A 25 -10.40 -4.08 8.31
CA GLY A 25 -10.33 -5.52 8.59
C GLY A 25 -10.45 -6.40 7.35
N ASN A 26 -10.40 -5.83 6.14
CA ASN A 26 -10.61 -6.52 4.88
C ASN A 26 -9.64 -6.02 3.81
N VAL A 27 -8.62 -6.85 3.55
CA VAL A 27 -7.58 -6.59 2.54
C VAL A 27 -8.19 -6.38 1.14
N SER A 28 -9.25 -7.11 0.80
CA SER A 28 -9.89 -7.03 -0.53
C SER A 28 -10.58 -5.69 -0.75
N GLU A 29 -11.24 -5.17 0.28
CA GLU A 29 -11.93 -3.88 0.21
C GLU A 29 -10.93 -2.72 0.22
N ALA A 30 -9.84 -2.87 0.97
CA ALA A 30 -8.71 -1.95 0.90
C ALA A 30 -8.07 -1.92 -0.50
N CYS A 31 -7.86 -3.09 -1.12
CA CYS A 31 -7.34 -3.21 -2.49
C CYS A 31 -8.26 -2.53 -3.51
N ARG A 32 -9.59 -2.73 -3.43
CA ARG A 32 -10.57 -2.03 -4.29
C ARG A 32 -10.52 -0.52 -4.12
N ARG A 33 -10.52 -0.02 -2.87
CA ARG A 33 -10.51 1.43 -2.59
C ARG A 33 -9.20 2.10 -3.01
N ARG A 34 -8.08 1.38 -2.92
CA ARG A 34 -6.76 1.87 -3.38
C ARG A 34 -6.52 1.68 -4.87
N GLY A 35 -7.35 0.91 -5.57
CA GLY A 35 -7.13 0.54 -6.97
C GLY A 35 -5.89 -0.32 -7.19
N ILE A 36 -5.44 -1.06 -6.17
CA ILE A 36 -4.27 -1.93 -6.25
C ILE A 36 -4.68 -3.39 -6.29
N SER A 37 -3.94 -4.20 -7.05
CA SER A 37 -4.14 -5.65 -7.10
C SER A 37 -3.62 -6.31 -5.83
N ARG A 38 -4.22 -7.44 -5.43
CA ARG A 38 -3.74 -8.25 -4.28
C ARG A 38 -2.27 -8.61 -4.39
N SER A 39 -1.76 -8.91 -5.59
CA SER A 39 -0.33 -9.18 -5.79
C SER A 39 0.53 -7.99 -5.37
N GLN A 40 0.11 -6.78 -5.74
CA GLN A 40 0.76 -5.52 -5.38
C GLN A 40 0.52 -5.09 -3.92
N PHE A 41 -0.22 -5.89 -3.15
CA PHE A 41 -0.33 -5.74 -1.70
C PHE A 41 0.70 -6.61 -0.97
N TYR A 42 1.02 -7.80 -1.50
CA TYR A 42 1.94 -8.76 -0.91
C TYR A 42 3.39 -8.69 -1.44
N GLU A 43 3.62 -8.00 -2.56
CA GLU A 43 4.97 -7.61 -2.99
C GLU A 43 5.65 -6.61 -2.05
#